data_AF-A0A817SBF2-F1
#
_entry.id   AF-A0A817SBF2-F1
#
_cell.length_a   1.000
_cell.length_b   1.000
_cell.length_c   1.000
_cell.angle_alpha   90.00
_cell.angle_beta   90.00
_cell.angle_gamma   90.00
#
_symmetry.space_group_name_H-M   'P 1'
#
loop_
_entity.id
_entity.type
_entity.pdbx_description
1 polymer ?
#
loop_
_entity_poly.entity_id
_entity_poly.type
_entity_poly.pdbx_seq_one_letter_code
_entity_poly.pdbx_strand_id
1 'polypeptide(L)'
;DSSDRLLQAADRDVSPNEIVRSSLTPQFQFQLTLSTPPPITCSYILDYEQARQVFLFAMDKINSSKSYYILDGFVTDHVELCQDTSQLYSKLIFFESNIDRKCKMHKRRIDILSSLCKEISEEHYLYLVRQLLFELGECYSMLLDLKLEQKYDLNSSKTIEKISHLIQL
;
A
#
# COMPACT_ATOMS: atom_id res chain seq x y z
N ASP A 1 -83.50 6.90 18.82
CA ASP A 1 -83.27 6.37 17.46
C ASP A 1 -82.55 7.39 16.57
N SER A 2 -81.56 8.15 17.04
CA SER A 2 -80.16 7.74 17.29
C SER A 2 -79.93 6.24 17.42
N SER A 3 -79.48 5.59 16.34
CA SER A 3 -78.49 4.49 16.38
C SER A 3 -78.14 3.91 14.99
N ASP A 4 -78.91 4.13 13.91
CA ASP A 4 -78.81 3.21 12.75
C ASP A 4 -78.24 3.78 11.45
N ARG A 5 -77.45 4.87 11.48
CA ARG A 5 -76.79 5.42 10.27
C ARG A 5 -75.25 5.41 10.32
N LEU A 6 -74.66 4.59 11.19
CA LEU A 6 -73.20 4.47 11.34
C LEU A 6 -72.66 3.05 11.14
N LEU A 7 -73.39 2.17 10.46
CA LEU A 7 -72.94 0.82 10.11
C LEU A 7 -73.17 0.54 8.63
N GLN A 8 -72.43 1.25 7.78
CA GLN A 8 -72.16 0.79 6.42
C GLN A 8 -70.76 1.23 5.99
N ALA A 9 -69.79 0.88 6.84
CA ALA A 9 -68.36 1.03 6.59
C ALA A 9 -67.67 -0.32 6.85
N ALA A 10 -68.01 -1.30 6.03
CA ALA A 10 -67.40 -2.63 5.86
C ALA A 10 -68.36 -3.31 4.87
N ASP A 11 -68.04 -3.57 3.60
CA ASP A 11 -66.90 -4.32 3.14
C ASP A 11 -66.41 -3.77 1.79
N ARG A 12 -65.16 -3.32 1.74
CA ARG A 12 -64.36 -3.46 0.53
C ARG A 12 -63.16 -4.28 0.96
N ASP A 13 -63.14 -5.54 0.52
CA ASP A 13 -62.00 -6.42 0.63
C ASP A 13 -60.83 -5.82 -0.16
N VAL A 14 -60.09 -4.93 0.49
CA VAL A 14 -58.77 -4.50 0.02
C VAL A 14 -57.77 -5.49 0.62
N SER A 15 -57.33 -6.42 -0.21
CA SER A 15 -56.20 -7.30 0.09
C SER A 15 -55.02 -6.47 0.60
N PRO A 16 -54.45 -6.75 1.80
CA PRO A 16 -53.40 -5.91 2.40
C PRO A 16 -52.04 -5.90 1.66
N ASN A 17 -51.91 -6.54 0.49
CA ASN A 17 -50.61 -6.80 -0.12
C ASN A 17 -50.44 -6.34 -1.58
N GLU A 18 -51.30 -5.47 -2.10
CA GLU A 18 -50.96 -4.75 -3.33
C GLU A 18 -50.03 -3.56 -3.02
N ILE A 19 -48.75 -3.89 -2.81
CA ILE A 19 -47.68 -2.92 -3.00
C ILE A 19 -47.68 -2.62 -4.50
N VAL A 20 -48.37 -1.54 -4.90
CA VAL A 20 -48.17 -0.90 -6.20
C VAL A 20 -46.73 -0.40 -6.21
N ARG A 21 -45.81 -1.27 -6.63
CA ARG A 21 -44.44 -0.89 -6.95
C ARG A 21 -44.55 0.00 -8.19
N SER A 22 -44.57 1.31 -8.00
CA SER A 22 -44.29 2.25 -9.07
C SER A 22 -42.92 1.83 -9.65
N SER A 23 -42.94 1.25 -10.84
CA SER A 23 -41.82 0.55 -11.47
C SER A 23 -40.76 1.50 -12.04
N LEU A 24 -40.62 2.69 -11.47
CA LEU A 24 -39.57 3.63 -11.83
C LEU A 24 -38.43 3.53 -10.82
N THR A 25 -37.82 2.35 -10.75
CA THR A 25 -36.46 2.29 -10.23
C THR A 25 -35.56 2.94 -11.29
N PRO A 26 -34.88 4.07 -10.99
CA PRO A 26 -33.88 4.59 -11.90
C PRO A 26 -32.78 3.52 -12.02
N GLN A 27 -32.74 2.82 -13.15
CA GLN A 27 -31.61 1.98 -13.50
C GLN A 27 -30.43 2.91 -13.78
N PHE A 28 -29.63 3.17 -12.76
CA PHE A 28 -28.34 3.80 -12.94
C PHE A 28 -27.42 2.81 -13.66
N GLN A 29 -27.33 2.95 -14.97
CA GLN A 29 -26.38 2.21 -15.78
C GLN A 29 -25.02 2.88 -15.64
N PHE A 30 -24.23 2.43 -14.67
CA PHE A 30 -22.83 2.84 -14.53
C PHE A 30 -22.03 2.22 -15.67
N GLN A 31 -21.74 3.02 -16.70
CA GLN A 31 -20.82 2.64 -17.75
C GLN A 31 -19.41 3.08 -17.35
N LEU A 32 -18.65 2.16 -16.75
CA LEU A 32 -17.21 2.34 -16.54
C LEU A 32 -16.50 2.31 -17.89
N THR A 33 -16.27 3.49 -18.48
CA THR A 33 -15.36 3.62 -19.63
C THR A 33 -13.93 3.59 -19.11
N LEU A 34 -13.38 2.39 -18.89
CA LEU A 34 -11.94 2.23 -18.66
C LEU A 34 -11.21 2.56 -19.96
N SER A 35 -10.63 3.76 -20.04
CA SER A 35 -10.00 4.30 -21.26
C SER A 35 -8.86 3.43 -21.79
N THR A 36 -8.18 2.68 -20.91
CA THR A 36 -7.24 1.59 -21.24
C THR A 36 -7.01 0.75 -19.98
N PRO A 37 -6.92 -0.59 -20.05
CA PRO A 37 -6.50 -1.38 -18.90
C PRO A 37 -5.07 -0.97 -18.50
N PRO A 38 -4.79 -0.83 -17.19
CA PRO A 38 -3.46 -0.46 -16.74
C PRO A 38 -2.47 -1.59 -17.13
N PRO A 39 -1.18 -1.27 -17.37
CA PRO A 39 -0.19 -2.24 -17.83
C PRO A 39 0.27 -3.23 -16.73
N ILE A 40 -0.54 -3.40 -15.68
CA ILE A 40 -0.24 -4.26 -14.53
C ILE A 40 -1.00 -5.57 -14.64
N THR A 41 -0.36 -6.65 -14.21
CA THR A 41 -0.93 -7.99 -14.24
C THR A 41 -1.90 -8.21 -13.08
N CYS A 42 -3.05 -8.83 -13.34
CA CYS A 42 -3.99 -9.28 -12.30
C CYS A 42 -3.59 -10.65 -11.68
N SER A 43 -2.50 -11.24 -12.15
CA SER A 43 -1.96 -12.52 -11.66
C SER A 43 -1.01 -12.33 -10.48
N TYR A 44 -0.73 -13.42 -9.75
CA TYR A 44 0.30 -13.43 -8.71
C TYR A 44 1.68 -13.08 -9.29
N ILE A 45 2.42 -12.28 -8.53
CA ILE A 45 3.81 -11.89 -8.82
C ILE A 45 4.72 -12.95 -8.21
N LEU A 46 5.54 -13.60 -9.03
CA LEU A 46 6.41 -14.70 -8.58
C LEU A 46 7.90 -14.39 -8.68
N ASP A 47 8.28 -13.41 -9.50
CA ASP A 47 9.66 -13.05 -9.76
C ASP A 47 9.91 -11.54 -9.60
N TYR A 48 11.19 -11.19 -9.57
CA TYR A 48 11.62 -9.80 -9.43
C TYR A 48 11.21 -8.93 -10.62
N GLU A 49 11.22 -9.45 -11.85
CA GLU A 49 10.94 -8.64 -13.04
C GLU A 49 9.46 -8.26 -13.13
N GLN A 50 8.55 -9.16 -12.78
CA GLN A 50 7.11 -8.87 -12.63
C GLN A 50 6.90 -7.86 -11.50
N ALA A 51 7.53 -8.08 -10.33
CA ALA A 51 7.43 -7.16 -9.20
C ALA A 51 7.92 -5.76 -9.57
N ARG A 52 8.99 -5.69 -10.36
CA ARG A 52 9.59 -4.45 -10.83
C ARG A 52 8.69 -3.68 -11.79
N GLN A 53 7.96 -4.35 -12.67
CA GLN A 53 6.99 -3.68 -13.55
C GLN A 53 5.87 -2.99 -12.75
N VAL A 54 5.33 -3.70 -11.76
CA VAL A 54 4.32 -3.15 -10.84
C VAL A 54 4.89 -2.02 -10.00
N PHE A 55 6.12 -2.18 -9.50
CA PHE A 55 6.85 -1.13 -8.78
C PHE A 55 6.97 0.15 -9.60
N LEU A 56 7.40 0.05 -10.87
CA LEU A 56 7.59 1.22 -11.73
C LEU A 56 6.26 1.92 -12.01
N PHE A 57 5.19 1.16 -12.28
CA PHE A 57 3.86 1.73 -12.47
C PHE A 57 3.35 2.45 -11.21
N ALA A 58 3.46 1.81 -10.04
CA ALA A 58 3.04 2.41 -8.77
C ALA A 58 3.87 3.66 -8.43
N MET A 59 5.19 3.61 -8.65
CA MET A 59 6.09 4.73 -8.42
C MET A 59 5.74 5.93 -9.33
N ASP A 60 5.42 5.69 -10.60
CA ASP A 60 4.95 6.74 -11.53
C ASP A 60 3.70 7.44 -11.00
N LYS A 61 2.71 6.67 -10.49
CA LYS A 61 1.48 7.22 -9.92
C LYS A 61 1.73 7.96 -8.61
N ILE A 62 2.56 7.41 -7.71
CA ILE A 62 2.94 8.10 -6.47
C ILE A 62 3.65 9.42 -6.78
N ASN A 63 4.58 9.44 -7.75
CA ASN A 63 5.27 10.66 -8.15
C ASN A 63 4.32 11.69 -8.75
N SER A 64 3.38 11.24 -9.59
CA SER A 64 2.31 12.10 -10.13
C SER A 64 1.47 12.70 -8.99
N SER A 65 1.07 11.89 -8.01
CA SER A 65 0.31 12.35 -6.85
C SER A 65 1.11 13.33 -5.98
N LYS A 66 2.40 13.07 -5.73
CA LYS A 66 3.27 13.97 -4.95
C LYS A 66 3.46 15.34 -5.59
N SER A 67 3.24 15.48 -6.91
CA SER A 67 3.27 16.78 -7.57
C SER A 67 2.08 17.67 -7.19
N TYR A 68 0.97 17.06 -6.75
CA TYR A 68 -0.24 17.76 -6.32
C TYR A 68 -0.34 17.82 -4.79
N TYR A 69 -0.18 16.67 -4.12
CA TYR A 69 -0.18 16.56 -2.67
C TYR A 69 1.21 16.89 -2.12
N ILE A 70 1.57 18.17 -2.21
CA ILE A 70 2.80 18.68 -1.60
C ILE A 70 2.65 18.81 -0.08
N LEU A 71 3.75 18.81 0.66
CA LEU A 71 3.71 18.84 2.13
C LEU A 71 2.96 20.06 2.67
N ASP A 72 3.12 21.22 2.05
CA ASP A 72 2.40 22.44 2.43
C ASP A 72 0.91 22.34 2.04
N GLY A 73 0.03 22.39 3.04
CA GLY A 73 -1.41 22.25 2.87
C GLY A 73 -1.95 20.80 2.81
N PHE A 74 -1.11 19.80 2.49
CA PHE A 74 -1.51 18.38 2.42
C PHE A 74 -0.59 17.46 3.23
N VAL A 75 -0.25 17.85 4.46
CA VAL A 75 0.72 17.12 5.30
C VAL A 75 0.40 15.64 5.42
N THR A 76 -0.83 15.27 5.78
CA THR A 76 -1.23 13.87 5.97
C THR A 76 -1.12 13.06 4.67
N ASP A 77 -1.68 13.56 3.57
CA ASP A 77 -1.64 12.86 2.27
C ASP A 77 -0.20 12.73 1.76
N HIS A 78 0.62 13.77 1.93
CA HIS A 78 2.02 13.75 1.52
C HIS A 78 2.83 12.72 2.32
N VAL A 79 2.57 12.62 3.63
CA VAL A 79 3.17 11.60 4.50
C VAL A 79 2.79 10.21 4.05
N GLU A 80 1.50 9.96 3.81
CA GLU A 80 1.01 8.67 3.33
C GLU A 80 1.68 8.28 2.01
N LEU A 81 1.78 9.20 1.03
CA LEU A 81 2.48 8.93 -0.24
C LEU A 81 3.98 8.61 -0.04
N CYS A 82 4.62 9.21 0.95
CA CYS A 82 6.00 8.89 1.30
C CYS A 82 6.14 7.52 1.97
N GLN A 83 5.22 7.16 2.86
CA GLN A 83 5.14 5.81 3.46
C GLN A 83 4.84 4.76 2.40
N ASP A 84 3.90 5.02 1.48
CA ASP A 84 3.61 4.15 0.34
C ASP A 84 4.85 3.90 -0.51
N THR A 85 5.65 4.94 -0.75
CA THR A 85 6.93 4.81 -1.45
C THR A 85 7.85 3.84 -0.70
N SER A 86 7.98 4.00 0.62
CA SER A 86 8.81 3.13 1.46
C SER A 86 8.30 1.68 1.46
N GLN A 87 6.99 1.48 1.63
CA GLN A 87 6.37 0.16 1.59
C GLN A 87 6.54 -0.50 0.23
N LEU A 88 6.45 0.24 -0.86
CA LEU A 88 6.64 -0.26 -2.22
C LEU A 88 8.07 -0.81 -2.41
N TYR A 89 9.10 -0.11 -1.88
CA TYR A 89 10.46 -0.67 -1.82
C TYR A 89 10.52 -1.93 -0.96
N SER A 90 9.87 -1.92 0.21
CA SER A 90 9.81 -3.11 1.10
C SER A 90 9.27 -4.34 0.37
N LYS A 91 8.19 -4.20 -0.39
CA LYS A 91 7.60 -5.29 -1.18
C LYS A 91 8.51 -5.75 -2.32
N LEU A 92 9.23 -4.83 -2.98
CA LEU A 92 10.16 -5.21 -4.05
C LEU A 92 11.41 -5.92 -3.51
N ILE A 93 11.90 -5.53 -2.32
CA ILE A 93 13.07 -6.17 -1.67
C ILE A 93 12.86 -7.66 -1.44
N PHE A 94 11.61 -8.09 -1.18
CA PHE A 94 11.26 -9.50 -1.00
C PHE A 94 11.67 -10.37 -2.20
N PHE A 95 11.52 -9.85 -3.42
CA PHE A 95 11.84 -10.59 -4.65
C PHE A 95 13.31 -10.45 -5.08
N GLU A 96 14.07 -9.52 -4.49
CA GLU A 96 15.47 -9.32 -4.81
C GLU A 96 16.31 -10.44 -4.18
N SER A 97 17.33 -10.91 -4.87
CA SER A 97 18.26 -11.93 -4.37
C SER A 97 19.60 -11.33 -3.97
N ASN A 98 20.01 -10.24 -4.62
CA ASN A 98 21.30 -9.60 -4.37
C ASN A 98 21.26 -8.74 -3.10
N ILE A 99 22.07 -9.13 -2.09
CA ILE A 99 22.13 -8.46 -0.79
C ILE A 99 22.54 -6.98 -0.91
N ASP A 100 23.46 -6.62 -1.81
CA ASP A 100 23.86 -5.22 -2.00
C ASP A 100 22.71 -4.36 -2.53
N ARG A 101 21.89 -4.91 -3.44
CA ARG A 101 20.69 -4.24 -3.94
C ARG A 101 19.65 -4.08 -2.84
N LYS A 102 19.41 -5.13 -2.03
CA LYS A 102 18.54 -5.03 -0.84
C LYS A 102 19.00 -3.92 0.10
N CYS A 103 20.29 -3.86 0.41
CA CYS A 103 20.88 -2.81 1.25
C CYS A 103 20.65 -1.41 0.68
N LYS A 104 20.85 -1.22 -0.63
CA LYS A 104 20.60 0.06 -1.31
C LYS A 104 19.12 0.46 -1.25
N MET A 105 18.21 -0.50 -1.41
CA MET A 105 16.77 -0.24 -1.32
C MET A 105 16.34 0.13 0.11
N HIS A 106 16.83 -0.57 1.14
CA HIS A 106 16.59 -0.18 2.53
C HIS A 106 17.16 1.19 2.86
N LYS A 107 18.37 1.52 2.37
CA LYS A 107 18.92 2.88 2.49
C LYS A 107 18.02 3.93 1.85
N ARG A 108 17.48 3.66 0.65
CA ARG A 108 16.55 4.59 0.00
C ARG A 108 15.29 4.83 0.83
N ARG A 109 14.75 3.78 1.47
CA ARG A 109 13.63 3.91 2.42
C ARG A 109 13.99 4.79 3.61
N ILE A 110 15.15 4.55 4.22
CA ILE A 110 15.68 5.35 5.34
C ILE A 110 15.83 6.81 4.94
N ASP A 111 16.39 7.10 3.77
CA ASP A 111 16.58 8.47 3.29
C ASP A 111 15.23 9.20 3.16
N ILE A 112 14.23 8.55 2.57
CA ILE A 112 12.87 9.10 2.42
C ILE A 112 12.26 9.39 3.80
N LEU A 113 12.18 8.38 4.67
CA LEU A 113 11.53 8.51 5.98
C LEU A 113 12.26 9.49 6.91
N SER A 114 13.59 9.47 6.91
CA SER A 114 14.38 10.36 7.76
C SER A 114 14.35 11.82 7.30
N SER A 115 14.22 12.08 5.99
CA SER A 115 13.98 13.44 5.49
C SER A 115 12.61 13.94 5.93
N LEU A 116 11.57 13.12 5.79
CA LEU A 116 10.20 13.47 6.16
C LEU A 116 10.05 13.77 7.66
N CYS A 117 10.69 12.98 8.54
CA CYS A 117 10.67 13.26 9.98
C CYS A 117 11.26 14.61 10.36
N LYS A 118 12.17 15.19 9.56
CA LYS A 118 12.77 16.51 9.83
C LYS A 118 11.91 17.67 9.35
N GLU A 119 11.04 17.43 8.38
CA GLU A 119 10.20 18.45 7.76
C GLU A 119 8.88 18.64 8.50
N ILE A 120 8.41 17.62 9.23
CA ILE A 120 7.13 17.64 9.93
C ILE A 120 7.29 18.15 11.37
N SER A 121 6.35 19.01 11.79
CA SER A 121 6.27 19.46 13.19
C SER A 121 5.76 18.33 14.09
N GLU A 122 6.60 17.91 15.04
CA GLU A 122 6.26 16.88 16.04
C GLU A 122 5.08 17.29 16.94
N GLU A 123 4.92 18.59 17.22
CA GLU A 123 3.86 19.10 18.09
C GLU A 123 2.47 18.89 17.48
N HIS A 124 2.34 19.08 16.16
CA HIS A 124 1.07 19.02 15.45
C HIS A 124 0.75 17.63 14.92
N TYR A 125 1.77 16.84 14.57
CA TYR A 125 1.63 15.56 13.90
C TYR A 125 2.33 14.41 14.66
N LEU A 126 2.32 14.48 16.00
CA LEU A 126 3.01 13.50 16.87
C LEU A 126 2.71 12.05 16.51
N TYR A 127 1.47 11.74 16.14
CA TYR A 127 1.07 10.39 15.74
C TYR A 127 1.80 9.93 14.47
N LEU A 128 1.83 10.78 13.43
CA LEU A 128 2.53 10.49 12.17
C LEU A 128 4.03 10.34 12.42
N VAL A 129 4.62 11.23 13.20
CA VAL A 129 6.06 11.15 13.53
C VAL A 129 6.38 9.83 14.25
N ARG A 130 5.55 9.40 15.20
CA ARG A 130 5.73 8.09 15.87
C ARG A 130 5.64 6.93 14.89
N GLN A 131 4.69 6.95 13.98
CA GLN A 131 4.54 5.92 12.96
C GLN A 131 5.77 5.86 12.03
N LEU A 132 6.25 7.02 11.58
CA LEU A 132 7.46 7.13 10.75
C LEU A 132 8.71 6.63 11.50
N LEU A 133 8.86 6.96 12.78
CA LEU A 133 9.98 6.49 13.60
C LEU A 133 9.95 4.97 13.79
N PHE A 134 8.76 4.38 13.95
CA PHE A 134 8.61 2.93 14.05
C PHE A 134 9.06 2.25 12.75
N GLU A 135 8.55 2.72 11.61
CA GLU A 135 8.93 2.20 10.29
C GLU A 135 10.43 2.40 10.01
N LEU A 136 11.00 3.53 10.43
CA LEU A 136 12.43 3.81 10.30
C LEU A 136 13.26 2.83 11.13
N GLY A 137 12.83 2.52 12.35
CA GLY A 137 13.45 1.51 13.22
C GLY A 137 13.47 0.13 12.57
N GLU A 138 12.34 -0.30 11.99
CA GLU A 138 12.26 -1.54 11.23
C GLU A 138 13.22 -1.55 10.04
N CYS A 139 13.30 -0.44 9.29
CA CYS A 139 14.22 -0.32 8.16
C CYS A 139 15.69 -0.46 8.57
N TYR A 140 16.09 0.15 9.70
CA TYR A 140 17.44 0.02 10.22
C TYR A 140 17.74 -1.39 10.72
N SER A 141 16.79 -2.04 11.38
CA SER A 141 16.93 -3.44 11.83
C SER A 141 17.17 -4.36 10.63
N MET A 142 16.32 -4.28 9.60
CA MET A 142 16.47 -5.09 8.39
C MET A 142 17.80 -4.83 7.66
N LEU A 143 18.24 -3.56 7.59
CA LEU A 143 19.53 -3.21 7.00
C LEU A 143 20.72 -3.78 7.80
N LEU A 144 20.61 -3.78 9.12
CA LEU A 144 21.63 -4.36 9.99
C LEU A 144 21.74 -5.86 9.76
N ASP A 145 20.61 -6.57 9.73
CA ASP A 145 20.56 -8.01 9.50
C ASP A 145 21.22 -8.39 8.16
N LEU A 146 20.89 -7.68 7.08
CA LEU A 146 21.51 -7.87 5.77
C LEU A 146 23.03 -7.64 5.77
N LYS A 147 23.50 -6.63 6.52
CA LYS A 147 24.94 -6.35 6.63
C LYS A 147 25.67 -7.40 7.44
N LEU A 148 25.03 -7.97 8.45
CA LEU A 148 25.59 -9.08 9.21
C LEU A 148 25.70 -10.31 8.33
N GLU A 149 24.64 -10.68 7.61
CA GLU A 149 24.62 -11.77 6.63
C GLU A 149 25.77 -11.64 5.62
N GLN A 150 25.89 -10.46 4.99
CA GLN A 150 26.98 -10.17 4.06
C GLN A 150 28.38 -10.38 4.67
N LYS A 151 28.58 -9.98 5.93
CA LYS A 151 29.88 -10.15 6.61
C LYS A 151 30.18 -11.61 6.90
N TYR A 152 29.19 -12.40 7.30
CA TYR A 152 29.36 -13.84 7.55
C TYR A 152 29.69 -14.60 6.26
N ASP A 153 29.03 -14.29 5.15
CA ASP A 153 29.30 -14.89 3.84
C ASP A 153 30.74 -14.61 3.36
N LEU A 154 31.18 -13.35 3.49
CA LEU A 154 32.54 -12.94 3.10
C LEU A 154 33.61 -13.66 3.92
N ASN A 155 33.39 -13.87 5.22
CA ASN A 155 34.33 -14.58 6.08
C ASN A 155 34.38 -16.07 5.74
N SER A 156 33.24 -16.67 5.42
CA SER A 156 33.15 -18.06 4.98
C SER A 156 33.90 -18.29 3.66
N SER A 157 33.70 -17.43 2.66
CA SER A 157 34.44 -17.51 1.38
C SER A 157 35.95 -17.44 1.59
N LYS A 158 36.44 -16.45 2.35
CA LYS A 158 37.87 -16.31 2.68
C LYS A 158 38.43 -17.53 3.42
N THR A 159 37.61 -18.19 4.23
CA THR A 159 38.02 -19.40 4.95
C THR A 159 38.13 -20.59 3.99
N ILE A 160 37.20 -20.75 3.06
CA ILE A 160 37.21 -21.79 2.03
C ILE A 160 38.42 -21.61 1.09
N GLU A 161 38.73 -20.38 0.68
CA GLU A 161 39.90 -20.07 -0.15
C GLU A 161 41.20 -20.48 0.54
N LYS A 162 41.35 -20.18 1.84
CA LYS A 162 42.50 -20.58 2.64
C LYS A 162 42.63 -22.10 2.74
N ILE A 163 41.53 -22.81 3.00
CA ILE A 163 41.52 -24.27 3.08
C ILE A 163 41.88 -24.88 1.72
N SER A 164 41.33 -24.35 0.63
CA SER A 164 41.62 -24.83 -0.73
C SER A 164 43.10 -24.69 -1.08
N HIS A 165 43.72 -23.57 -0.69
CA HIS A 165 45.15 -23.36 -0.85
C HIS A 165 45.99 -24.34 -0.01
N LEU A 166 45.51 -24.73 1.18
CA LEU A 166 46.22 -25.70 2.03
C LEU A 166 46.14 -27.14 1.50
N ILE A 167 45.07 -27.50 0.77
CA ILE A 167 44.89 -28.82 0.17
C ILE A 167 45.73 -29.00 -1.11
N GLN A 168 46.15 -27.91 -1.75
CA GLN A 168 46.98 -27.92 -2.97
C GLN A 168 48.49 -28.06 -2.70
N LEU A 169 48.91 -28.20 -1.44
CA LEU A 169 50.27 -28.50 -1.00
C LEU A 169 50.40 -29.98 -0.60
#